data_AF-A0A229RTV3-F1
#
_entry.id   AF-A0A229RTV3-F1
#
_cell.length_a   1.000
_cell.length_b   1.000
_cell.length_c   1.000
_cell.angle_alpha   90.00
_cell.angle_beta   90.00
_cell.angle_gamma   90.00
#
_symmetry.space_group_name_H-M   'P 1'
#
loop_
_entity.id
_entity.type
_entity.pdbx_description
1 polymer ?
#
loop_
_entity_poly.entity_id
_entity_poly.type
_entity_poly.pdbx_seq_one_letter_code
_entity_poly.pdbx_strand_id
1 'polypeptide(L)'
;MTPDGFAFPEDPEKLVITFDEGVPVAIDGETVTLLEAFQELNRRLGAFGLTGRGIYESPAALALIRAYEELKKVSIGQVSGEVCLVLHRGNAVVNSARDERALYDFTTGATFDRSVA
;
A
#
# COMPACT_ATOMS: atom_id res chain seq x y z
N MET A 1 33.38 -11.39 12.20
CA MET A 1 32.33 -10.97 13.14
C MET A 1 31.76 -9.65 12.65
N THR A 2 30.64 -9.69 11.94
CA THR A 2 29.77 -8.51 11.81
C THR A 2 29.09 -8.27 13.17
N PRO A 3 28.95 -7.03 13.65
CA PRO A 3 28.33 -6.78 14.94
C PRO A 3 26.86 -7.21 14.90
N ASP A 4 26.44 -7.95 15.92
CA ASP A 4 25.06 -8.36 16.15
C ASP A 4 24.14 -7.14 16.28
N GLY A 5 22.91 -7.23 15.75
CA GLY A 5 21.78 -6.53 16.40
C GLY A 5 20.67 -5.92 15.54
N PHE A 6 20.73 -5.92 14.21
CA PHE A 6 19.58 -5.50 13.38
C PHE A 6 19.15 -6.65 12.48
N ALA A 7 18.23 -7.48 12.99
CA ALA A 7 17.59 -8.52 12.21
C ALA A 7 16.31 -7.95 11.60
N PHE A 8 16.25 -7.90 10.27
CA PHE A 8 15.01 -7.61 9.55
C PHE A 8 14.15 -8.89 9.52
N PRO A 9 12.82 -8.78 9.54
CA PRO A 9 11.96 -9.94 9.30
C PRO A 9 12.34 -10.63 7.99
N GLU A 10 12.51 -11.96 8.03
CA GLU A 10 12.80 -12.74 6.83
C GLU A 10 11.55 -12.93 5.98
N ASP A 11 10.40 -13.11 6.63
CA ASP A 11 9.12 -13.28 5.95
C ASP A 11 8.57 -11.93 5.44
N PRO A 12 7.97 -11.91 4.24
CA PRO A 12 7.32 -10.71 3.72
C PRO A 12 6.08 -10.37 4.55
N GLU A 13 5.89 -9.09 4.85
CA GLU A 13 4.67 -8.59 5.51
C GLU A 13 3.72 -8.01 4.47
N LYS A 14 2.43 -8.35 4.58
CA LYS A 14 1.36 -7.69 3.83
C LYS A 14 0.72 -6.64 4.71
N LEU A 15 0.56 -5.45 4.16
CA LEU A 15 -0.13 -4.34 4.80
C LEU A 15 -1.19 -3.80 3.85
N VAL A 16 -2.41 -3.61 4.34
CA VAL A 16 -3.52 -3.04 3.57
C VAL A 16 -3.78 -1.62 4.04
N ILE A 17 -3.85 -0.67 3.10
CA ILE A 17 -4.23 0.71 3.36
C ILE A 17 -5.60 0.95 2.75
N THR A 18 -6.55 1.40 3.55
CA THR A 18 -7.86 1.84 3.08
C THR A 18 -7.85 3.35 2.90
N PHE A 19 -8.28 3.81 1.73
CA PHE A 19 -8.45 5.21 1.39
C PHE A 19 -9.94 5.56 1.29
N ASP A 20 -10.28 6.75 1.79
CA ASP A 20 -11.56 7.42 1.57
C ASP A 20 -11.29 8.82 1.03
N GLU A 21 -11.84 9.14 -0.13
CA GLU A 21 -11.61 10.41 -0.84
C GLU A 21 -10.14 10.84 -0.95
N GLY A 22 -9.23 9.87 -1.13
CA GLY A 22 -7.79 10.07 -1.25
C GLY A 22 -7.04 10.19 0.07
N VAL A 23 -7.73 10.10 1.20
CA VAL A 23 -7.14 10.14 2.55
C VAL A 23 -7.03 8.71 3.10
N PRO A 24 -5.88 8.28 3.64
CA PRO A 24 -5.79 7.01 4.33
C PRO A 24 -6.61 7.07 5.63
N VAL A 25 -7.56 6.14 5.79
CA VAL A 25 -8.50 6.07 6.92
C VAL A 25 -8.40 4.77 7.72
N ALA A 26 -7.77 3.73 7.18
CA ALA A 26 -7.50 2.49 7.91
C ALA A 26 -6.19 1.83 7.47
N ILE A 27 -5.57 1.08 8.38
CA ILE A 27 -4.48 0.15 8.09
C ILE A 27 -4.90 -1.23 8.62
N ASP A 28 -4.87 -2.25 7.76
CA ASP A 28 -5.31 -3.62 8.07
C ASP A 28 -6.71 -3.70 8.71
N GLY A 29 -7.61 -2.79 8.31
CA GLY A 29 -8.98 -2.69 8.82
C GLY A 29 -9.12 -1.90 10.12
N GLU A 30 -8.03 -1.50 10.77
CA GLU A 30 -8.05 -0.64 11.96
C GLU A 30 -8.12 0.83 11.54
N THR A 31 -9.15 1.55 12.01
CA THR A 31 -9.33 2.98 11.69
C THR A 31 -8.19 3.82 12.27
N VAL A 32 -7.64 4.71 11.46
CA VAL A 32 -6.54 5.60 11.83
C VAL A 32 -6.76 7.00 11.30
N THR A 33 -6.24 7.99 12.02
CA THR A 33 -6.02 9.33 11.48
C THR A 33 -4.86 9.31 10.48
N LEU A 34 -4.74 10.36 9.65
CA LEU A 34 -3.61 10.52 8.73
C LEU A 34 -2.25 10.46 9.46
N LEU A 35 -2.15 11.05 10.66
CA LEU A 35 -0.92 11.04 11.45
C LEU A 35 -0.60 9.62 11.94
N GLU A 36 -1.60 8.90 12.45
CA GLU A 36 -1.43 7.51 12.91
C GLU A 36 -1.07 6.59 11.74
N ALA A 37 -1.72 6.76 10.58
CA ALA A 37 -1.36 6.03 9.36
C ALA A 37 0.12 6.25 8.99
N PHE A 38 0.57 7.50 9.04
CA PHE A 38 1.96 7.86 8.76
C PHE A 38 2.94 7.28 9.79
N GLN A 39 2.62 7.35 11.08
CA GLN A 39 3.45 6.80 12.16
C GLN A 39 3.55 5.27 12.06
N GLU A 40 2.42 4.61 11.80
CA GLU A 40 2.36 3.16 11.68
C GLU A 40 3.14 2.65 10.46
N LEU A 41 3.02 3.34 9.32
CA LEU A 41 3.83 3.03 8.14
C LEU A 41 5.32 3.23 8.43
N ASN A 42 5.74 4.31 9.09
CA ASN A 42 7.15 4.50 9.45
C ASN A 42 7.66 3.37 10.36
N ARG A 43 6.85 2.93 11.33
CA ARG A 43 7.19 1.84 12.24
C ARG A 43 7.42 0.53 11.46
N ARG A 44 6.47 0.14 10.61
CA ARG A 44 6.53 -1.12 9.85
C ARG A 44 7.61 -1.09 8.77
N LEU A 45 7.68 -0.02 7.98
CA LEU A 45 8.73 0.16 6.97
C LEU A 45 10.13 0.16 7.62
N GLY A 46 10.29 0.83 8.75
CA GLY A 46 11.52 0.84 9.53
C GLY A 46 11.96 -0.56 9.99
N ALA A 47 11.01 -1.42 10.36
CA ALA A 47 11.29 -2.81 10.72
C ALA A 47 11.89 -3.64 9.56
N PHE A 48 11.68 -3.22 8.31
CA PHE A 48 12.29 -3.80 7.11
C PHE A 48 13.52 -3.04 6.59
N GLY A 49 14.03 -2.06 7.35
CA GLY A 49 15.21 -1.27 6.97
C GLY A 49 14.92 -0.12 6.02
N LEU A 50 13.65 0.21 5.81
CA LEU A 50 13.22 1.43 5.13
C LEU A 50 13.19 2.58 6.14
N THR A 51 14.38 2.97 6.60
CA THR A 51 14.61 4.20 7.36
C THR A 51 15.24 5.20 6.40
N GLY A 52 14.59 6.33 6.14
CA GLY A 52 15.04 7.32 5.15
C GLY A 52 16.52 7.71 5.29
N ARG A 53 17.20 8.01 4.17
CA ARG A 53 18.62 8.42 4.19
C ARG A 53 18.80 9.91 4.47
N GLY A 54 18.04 10.47 5.40
CA GLY A 54 18.07 11.89 5.79
C GLY A 54 16.69 12.50 6.01
N ILE A 55 16.64 13.81 6.24
CA ILE A 55 15.41 14.58 6.57
C ILE A 55 14.42 14.66 5.37
N TYR A 56 14.89 14.41 4.15
CA TYR A 56 14.12 14.64 2.91
C TYR A 56 13.43 13.40 2.34
N GLU A 57 13.77 12.18 2.80
CA GLU A 57 13.17 10.95 2.32
C GLU A 57 12.35 10.30 3.44
N SER A 58 11.03 10.32 3.31
CA SER A 58 10.15 9.54 4.19
C SER A 58 9.62 8.33 3.41
N PRO A 59 10.07 7.11 3.74
CA PRO A 59 9.54 5.89 3.14
C PRO A 59 8.03 5.75 3.31
N ALA A 60 7.47 6.21 4.43
CA ALA A 60 6.03 6.24 4.66
C ALA A 60 5.32 7.21 3.71
N ALA A 61 5.83 8.43 3.53
CA ALA A 61 5.25 9.37 2.56
C ALA A 61 5.29 8.81 1.15
N LEU A 62 6.42 8.20 0.75
CA LEU A 62 6.56 7.57 -0.56
C LEU A 62 5.57 6.40 -0.71
N ALA A 63 5.44 5.54 0.29
CA ALA A 63 4.50 4.43 0.27
C ALA A 63 3.05 4.92 0.11
N LEU A 64 2.64 5.96 0.83
CA LEU A 64 1.32 6.58 0.70
C LEU A 64 1.08 7.16 -0.69
N ILE A 65 2.05 7.92 -1.23
CA ILE A 65 1.95 8.49 -2.58
C ILE A 65 1.81 7.38 -3.61
N ARG A 66 2.64 6.33 -3.52
CA ARG A 66 2.57 5.19 -4.45
C ARG A 66 1.25 4.44 -4.35
N ALA A 67 0.77 4.18 -3.14
CA ALA A 67 -0.51 3.52 -2.94
C ALA A 67 -1.66 4.35 -3.54
N TYR A 68 -1.68 5.65 -3.28
CA TYR A 68 -2.65 6.56 -3.88
C TYR A 68 -2.57 6.60 -5.41
N GLU A 69 -1.36 6.68 -5.99
CA GLU A 69 -1.15 6.66 -7.43
C GLU A 69 -1.69 5.37 -8.08
N GLU A 70 -1.47 4.21 -7.46
CA GLU A 70 -1.99 2.94 -7.97
C GLU A 70 -3.51 2.83 -7.83
N LEU A 71 -4.08 3.24 -6.68
CA LEU A 71 -5.53 3.26 -6.49
C LEU A 71 -6.21 4.20 -7.50
N LYS A 72 -5.61 5.36 -7.78
CA LYS A 72 -6.12 6.32 -8.75
C LYS A 72 -6.24 5.73 -10.17
N LYS A 73 -5.39 4.78 -10.57
CA LYS A 73 -5.47 4.14 -11.89
C LYS A 73 -6.72 3.27 -12.07
N VAL A 74 -7.23 2.72 -10.97
CA VAL A 74 -8.40 1.83 -10.96
C VAL A 74 -9.66 2.54 -10.47
N SER A 75 -9.54 3.75 -9.91
CA SER A 75 -10.67 4.50 -9.36
C SER A 75 -11.48 5.21 -10.44
N ILE A 76 -12.81 5.23 -10.28
CA ILE A 76 -13.71 6.01 -11.13
C ILE A 76 -14.27 7.17 -10.30
N GLY A 77 -13.69 8.36 -10.47
CA GLY A 77 -14.07 9.57 -9.73
C GLY A 77 -13.20 9.80 -8.49
N GLN A 78 -13.77 9.64 -7.29
CA GLN A 78 -13.03 9.80 -6.04
C GLN A 78 -12.12 8.60 -5.79
N VAL A 79 -10.91 8.84 -5.29
CA VAL A 79 -9.92 7.79 -5.01
C VAL A 79 -10.27 7.13 -3.68
N SER A 80 -11.07 6.07 -3.71
CA SER A 80 -11.50 5.33 -2.52
C SER A 80 -11.33 3.82 -2.76
N GLY A 81 -11.01 3.09 -1.70
CA GLY A 81 -10.76 1.65 -1.79
C GLY A 81 -9.50 1.22 -1.05
N GLU A 82 -9.00 0.03 -1.37
CA GLU A 82 -7.93 -0.62 -0.64
C GLU A 82 -6.70 -0.86 -1.50
N VAL A 83 -5.53 -0.68 -0.91
CA VAL A 83 -4.24 -0.98 -1.54
C VAL A 83 -3.44 -1.90 -0.63
N CYS A 84 -3.00 -3.04 -1.17
CA CYS A 84 -2.10 -3.95 -0.46
C CYS A 84 -0.65 -3.66 -0.85
N LEU A 85 0.17 -3.35 0.15
CA LEU A 85 1.62 -3.30 0.07
C LEU A 85 2.21 -4.63 0.55
N VAL A 86 3.32 -5.03 -0.08
CA VAL A 86 4.19 -6.11 0.41
C VAL A 86 5.53 -5.50 0.81
N LEU A 87 5.92 -5.72 2.06
CA LEU A 87 7.16 -5.26 2.65
C LEU A 87 8.13 -6.43 2.71
N HIS A 88 9.32 -6.27 2.13
CA HIS A 88 10.34 -7.31 2.16
C HIS A 88 11.73 -6.75 1.86
N ARG A 89 12.70 -7.04 2.73
CA ARG A 89 14.15 -6.73 2.55
C ARG A 89 14.42 -5.32 2.01
N GLY A 90 14.01 -4.29 2.74
CA GLY A 90 14.26 -2.90 2.36
C GLY A 90 13.43 -2.39 1.18
N ASN A 91 12.34 -3.09 0.81
CA ASN A 91 11.43 -2.66 -0.23
C ASN A 91 9.98 -2.68 0.24
N ALA A 92 9.18 -1.75 -0.28
CA ALA A 92 7.73 -1.71 -0.16
C ALA A 92 7.15 -1.61 -1.57
N VAL A 93 6.42 -2.64 -2.00
CA VAL A 93 5.85 -2.71 -3.35
C VAL A 93 4.33 -2.81 -3.29
N VAL A 94 3.64 -2.14 -4.20
CA VAL A 94 2.19 -2.30 -4.34
C VAL A 94 1.93 -3.65 -5.01
N ASN A 95 1.16 -4.50 -4.33
CA ASN A 95 0.78 -5.83 -4.82
C ASN A 95 -0.61 -5.83 -5.47
N SER A 96 -1.56 -5.08 -4.92
CA SER A 96 -2.90 -4.93 -5.49
C SER A 96 -3.54 -3.61 -5.09
N ALA A 97 -4.40 -3.07 -5.96
CA ALA A 97 -5.27 -1.93 -5.66
C ALA A 97 -6.69 -2.28 -6.10
N ARG A 98 -7.68 -1.98 -5.25
CA ARG A 98 -9.09 -2.32 -5.46
C ARG A 98 -9.97 -1.14 -5.08
N ASP A 99 -10.75 -0.63 -6.04
CA ASP A 99 -11.88 0.27 -5.78
C ASP A 99 -13.18 -0.56 -5.88
N GLU A 100 -13.91 -0.65 -4.77
CA GLU A 100 -15.18 -1.40 -4.72
C GLU A 100 -16.28 -0.79 -5.59
N ARG A 101 -16.26 0.51 -5.83
CA ARG A 101 -17.24 1.22 -6.68
C ARG A 101 -16.96 0.95 -8.16
N ALA A 102 -15.68 0.88 -8.55
CA ALA A 102 -15.26 0.54 -9.91
C ALA A 102 -15.64 -0.90 -10.31
N LEU A 103 -15.81 -1.80 -9.35
CA LEU A 103 -16.22 -3.19 -9.61
C LEU A 103 -17.71 -3.33 -9.96
N TYR A 104 -18.53 -2.30 -9.77
CA TYR A 104 -19.97 -2.35 -10.08
C TYR A 104 -20.32 -1.90 -11.51
N ASP A 105 -19.38 -1.37 -12.30
CA ASP A 105 -19.59 -1.11 -13.73
C ASP A 105 -19.23 -2.34 -14.60
N PHE A 106 -19.99 -3.43 -14.42
CA PHE A 106 -19.90 -4.63 -15.27
C PHE A 106 -20.58 -4.45 -16.64
N THR A 107 -21.04 -3.25 -16.99
CA THR A 107 -21.59 -2.94 -18.32
C THR A 107 -20.51 -2.68 -19.38
N THR A 108 -19.26 -2.43 -18.99
CA THR A 108 -18.15 -2.16 -19.91
C THR A 108 -17.26 -3.40 -20.13
N GLY A 109 -17.84 -4.47 -20.65
CA GLY A 109 -17.21 -5.38 -21.63
C GLY A 109 -15.78 -5.92 -21.47
N ALA A 110 -15.19 -5.98 -20.26
CA ALA A 110 -13.86 -6.56 -20.04
C ALA A 110 -13.95 -7.99 -19.49
N THR A 111 -14.53 -8.90 -20.26
CA THR A 111 -14.29 -10.34 -20.10
C THR A 111 -14.06 -10.92 -21.49
N PHE A 112 -12.81 -10.85 -21.96
CA PHE A 112 -12.35 -11.71 -23.04
C PHE A 112 -11.83 -13.01 -22.43
N ASP A 113 -12.75 -13.90 -22.08
CA ASP A 113 -12.43 -15.32 -22.11
C ASP A 113 -12.52 -15.76 -23.58
N ARG A 114 -11.38 -15.84 -24.26
CA ARG A 114 -11.25 -16.67 -25.47
C ARG A 114 -10.47 -17.91 -25.07
N SER A 115 -11.19 -18.95 -24.70
CA SER A 115 -10.74 -20.32 -24.86
C SER A 115 -11.93 -21.18 -25.28
N VAL A 116 -12.39 -20.91 -26.51
CA VAL A 116 -12.94 -21.95 -27.38
C VAL A 116 -11.80 -22.45 -28.26
N ALA A 117 -11.32 -23.65 -27.97
CA ALA A 117 -10.85 -24.66 -28.93
C ALA A 117 -10.77 -26.00 -28.21
#